data_AF-A0A7T0JMV3-F1
#
_entry.id   AF-A0A7T0JMV3-F1
#
_cell.length_a   1.000
_cell.length_b   1.000
_cell.length_c   1.000
_cell.angle_alpha   90.00
_cell.angle_beta   90.00
_cell.angle_gamma   90.00
#
_symmetry.space_group_name_H-M   'P 1'
#
loop_
_entity.id
_entity.type
_entity.pdbx_description
1 polymer ?
#
loop_
_entity_poly.entity_id
_entity_poly.type
_entity_poly.pdbx_seq_one_letter_code
_entity_poly.pdbx_strand_id
1 'polypeptide(L)'
;MLSADDLDFIDGDWIEQQKNALHTYSEKIESCIISSEWETLAMVLESRYAFIRQLFSSELSGQRRAVLKPLADAVLEQDALFQARVEEQKQIAVQQQMTIRRARLAVNAYNNQ
;
A
#
# COMPACT_ATOMS: atom_id res chain seq x y z
N MET A 1 18.68 22.84 -28.21
CA MET A 1 18.58 23.54 -26.93
C MET A 1 17.10 23.61 -26.63
N LEU A 2 16.61 22.85 -25.64
CA LEU A 2 15.18 22.85 -25.29
C LEU A 2 14.82 24.20 -24.65
N SER A 3 13.63 24.72 -24.96
CA SER A 3 13.15 25.96 -24.35
C SER A 3 12.74 25.74 -22.89
N ALA A 4 12.59 26.81 -22.11
CA ALA A 4 12.14 26.71 -20.72
C ALA A 4 10.74 26.08 -20.61
N ASP A 5 9.85 26.39 -21.57
CA ASP A 5 8.50 25.84 -21.64
C ASP A 5 8.50 24.33 -21.94
N ASP A 6 9.47 23.85 -22.76
CA ASP A 6 9.64 22.41 -23.02
C ASP A 6 10.09 21.65 -21.76
N LEU A 7 10.89 22.27 -20.90
CA LEU A 7 11.39 21.66 -19.67
C LEU A 7 10.30 21.58 -18.59
N ASP A 8 9.47 22.63 -18.44
CA ASP A 8 8.34 22.63 -17.51
C ASP A 8 7.25 21.63 -17.93
N PHE A 9 7.01 21.47 -19.23
CA PHE A 9 6.07 20.47 -19.76
C PHE A 9 6.53 19.03 -19.48
N ILE A 10 7.81 18.72 -19.70
CA ILE A 10 8.40 17.39 -19.42
C ILE A 10 8.36 17.05 -17.92
N ASP A 11 8.59 18.04 -17.05
CA ASP A 11 8.53 17.84 -15.60
C ASP A 11 7.10 17.58 -15.10
N GLY A 12 6.09 18.23 -15.70
CA GLY A 12 4.68 17.97 -15.41
C GLY A 12 4.25 16.53 -15.77
N ASP A 13 4.55 16.09 -16.99
CA ASP A 13 4.23 14.73 -17.45
C ASP A 13 4.92 13.66 -16.60
N TRP A 14 6.18 13.89 -16.22
CA TRP A 14 6.91 12.97 -15.35
C TRP A 14 6.27 12.85 -13.96
N ILE A 15 5.86 13.96 -13.35
CA ILE A 15 5.21 13.99 -12.04
C ILE A 15 3.89 13.22 -12.07
N GLU A 16 3.05 13.46 -13.08
CA GLU A 16 1.77 12.76 -13.22
C GLU A 16 1.96 11.25 -13.40
N GLN A 17 3.00 10.82 -14.12
CA GLN A 17 3.35 9.39 -14.19
C GLN A 17 3.67 8.80 -12.81
N GLN A 18 4.39 9.52 -11.94
CA GLN A 18 4.71 9.01 -10.60
C GLN A 18 3.45 8.91 -9.73
N LYS A 19 2.55 9.91 -9.81
CA LYS A 19 1.25 9.87 -9.12
C LYS A 19 0.41 8.69 -9.57
N ASN A 20 0.29 8.48 -10.88
CA ASN A 20 -0.47 7.37 -11.45
C ASN A 20 0.10 6.03 -11.00
N ALA A 21 1.42 5.86 -10.99
CA ALA A 21 2.07 4.64 -10.50
C ALA A 21 1.72 4.37 -9.01
N LEU A 22 1.80 5.39 -8.15
CA LEU A 22 1.42 5.26 -6.73
C LEU A 22 -0.06 4.96 -6.55
N HIS A 23 -0.92 5.57 -7.38
CA HIS A 23 -2.34 5.28 -7.38
C HIS A 23 -2.63 3.82 -7.75
N THR A 24 -2.00 3.28 -8.79
CA THR A 24 -2.13 1.86 -9.14
C THR A 24 -1.68 0.94 -8.01
N TYR A 25 -0.58 1.26 -7.31
CA TYR A 25 -0.19 0.48 -6.13
C TYR A 25 -1.25 0.53 -5.03
N SER A 26 -1.87 1.70 -4.84
CA SER A 26 -2.92 1.91 -3.85
C SER A 26 -4.13 1.03 -4.10
N GLU A 27 -4.63 1.01 -5.34
CA GLU A 27 -5.77 0.19 -5.74
C GLU A 27 -5.47 -1.30 -5.55
N LYS A 28 -4.26 -1.73 -5.89
CA LYS A 28 -3.82 -3.11 -5.69
C LYS A 28 -3.75 -3.50 -4.22
N ILE A 29 -3.20 -2.63 -3.37
CA ILE A 29 -3.13 -2.86 -1.92
C ILE A 29 -4.53 -2.99 -1.35
N GLU A 30 -5.43 -2.06 -1.68
CA GLU A 30 -6.81 -2.08 -1.24
C GLU A 30 -7.53 -3.35 -1.68
N SER A 31 -7.38 -3.74 -2.95
CA SER A 31 -7.96 -4.98 -3.47
C SER A 31 -7.42 -6.22 -2.76
N CYS A 32 -6.11 -6.29 -2.46
CA CYS A 32 -5.52 -7.43 -1.77
C CYS A 32 -6.05 -7.54 -0.33
N ILE A 33 -6.20 -6.41 0.37
CA ILE A 33 -6.76 -6.38 1.73
C ILE A 33 -8.22 -6.87 1.72
N ILE A 34 -9.05 -6.37 0.80
CA ILE A 34 -10.46 -6.76 0.68
C ILE A 34 -10.60 -8.25 0.35
N SER A 35 -9.79 -8.74 -0.59
CA SER A 35 -9.82 -10.14 -1.03
C SER A 35 -9.04 -11.10 -0.11
N SER A 36 -8.41 -10.59 0.97
CA SER A 36 -7.54 -11.38 1.86
C SER A 36 -6.37 -12.08 1.12
N GLU A 37 -5.87 -11.49 0.03
CA GLU A 37 -4.74 -12.00 -0.74
C GLU A 37 -3.41 -11.57 -0.10
N TRP A 38 -3.10 -12.11 1.09
CA TRP A 38 -1.99 -11.65 1.92
C TRP A 38 -0.60 -11.86 1.31
N GLU A 39 -0.41 -12.95 0.56
CA GLU A 39 0.86 -13.22 -0.15
C GLU A 39 1.09 -12.21 -1.27
N THR A 40 0.06 -11.96 -2.09
CA THR A 40 0.09 -10.92 -3.13
C THR A 40 0.31 -9.54 -2.52
N LEU A 41 -0.35 -9.23 -1.40
CA LEU A 41 -0.18 -7.96 -0.69
C LEU A 41 1.28 -7.70 -0.33
N ALA A 42 1.98 -8.71 0.20
CA ALA A 42 3.40 -8.58 0.55
C ALA A 42 4.26 -8.24 -0.68
N MET A 43 4.02 -8.89 -1.81
CA MET A 43 4.73 -8.61 -3.06
C MET A 43 4.47 -7.20 -3.60
N VAL A 44 3.21 -6.74 -3.52
CA VAL A 44 2.81 -5.39 -3.96
C VAL A 44 3.45 -4.32 -3.09
N LEU A 45 3.48 -4.52 -1.76
CA LEU A 45 4.11 -3.60 -0.82
C LEU A 45 5.62 -3.48 -1.05
N GLU A 46 6.33 -4.59 -1.27
CA GLU A 46 7.76 -4.57 -1.58
C GLU A 46 8.04 -3.82 -2.90
N SER A 47 7.20 -4.06 -3.92
CA SER A 47 7.32 -3.37 -5.21
C SER A 47 7.09 -1.86 -5.08
N ARG A 48 6.08 -1.45 -4.30
CA ARG A 48 5.81 -0.03 -3.99
C ARG A 48 6.97 0.59 -3.22
N TYR A 49 7.54 -0.11 -2.24
CA TYR A 49 8.69 0.36 -1.48
C TYR A 49 9.92 0.58 -2.36
N ALA A 50 10.25 -0.39 -3.22
CA ALA A 50 11.35 -0.27 -4.17
C ALA A 50 11.16 0.94 -5.11
N PHE A 51 9.94 1.13 -5.62
CA PHE A 51 9.57 2.28 -6.45
C PHE A 51 9.75 3.61 -5.70
N ILE A 52 9.21 3.74 -4.49
CA ILE A 52 9.35 4.95 -3.66
C ILE A 52 10.83 5.23 -3.38
N ARG A 53 11.61 4.21 -2.98
CA ARG A 53 13.05 4.38 -2.76
C ARG A 53 13.75 4.93 -4.00
N GLN A 54 13.43 4.39 -5.18
CA GLN A 54 14.02 4.87 -6.42
C GLN A 54 13.61 6.33 -6.70
N LEU A 55 12.32 6.65 -6.54
CA LEU A 55 11.77 7.98 -6.77
C LEU A 55 12.47 9.07 -5.93
N PHE A 56 12.78 8.75 -4.67
CA PHE A 56 13.44 9.68 -3.74
C PHE A 56 14.96 9.51 -3.63
N SER A 57 15.59 8.58 -4.37
CA SER A 57 17.04 8.33 -4.33
C SER A 57 17.89 9.28 -5.17
N SER A 58 17.28 9.92 -6.18
CA SER A 58 18.00 10.78 -7.14
C SER A 58 18.19 12.20 -6.61
N GLU A 59 19.21 12.92 -7.09
CA GLU A 59 19.33 14.35 -6.87
C GLU A 59 18.17 15.08 -7.56
N LEU A 60 17.11 15.31 -6.80
CA LEU A 60 15.94 16.03 -7.26
C LEU A 60 16.29 17.51 -7.44
N SER A 61 15.96 18.07 -8.61
CA SER A 61 15.90 19.51 -8.80
C SER A 61 14.98 20.16 -7.75
N GLY A 62 15.23 21.42 -7.41
CA GLY A 62 14.43 22.13 -6.38
C GLY A 62 12.92 22.11 -6.66
N GLN A 63 12.53 22.20 -7.94
CA GLN A 63 11.15 22.15 -8.41
C GLN A 63 10.52 20.76 -8.23
N ARG A 64 11.23 19.69 -8.62
CA ARG A 64 10.75 18.31 -8.38
C ARG A 64 10.65 17.99 -6.89
N ARG A 65 11.58 18.48 -6.07
CA ARG A 65 11.53 18.31 -4.61
C ARG A 65 10.30 18.98 -3.99
N ALA A 66 9.93 20.17 -4.45
CA ALA A 66 8.77 20.88 -3.95
C ALA A 66 7.46 20.13 -4.22
N VAL A 67 7.36 19.43 -5.36
CA VAL A 67 6.16 18.65 -5.73
C VAL A 67 6.16 17.23 -5.13
N LEU A 68 7.33 16.61 -4.98
CA LEU A 68 7.44 15.28 -4.39
C LEU A 68 7.22 15.27 -2.88
N LYS A 69 7.38 16.41 -2.19
CA LYS A 69 7.12 16.50 -0.76
C LYS A 69 5.63 16.26 -0.41
N PRO A 70 4.66 16.98 -1.00
CA PRO A 70 3.24 16.66 -0.83
C PRO A 70 2.89 15.21 -1.19
N LEU A 71 3.56 14.65 -2.20
CA LEU A 71 3.35 13.26 -2.60
C LEU A 71 3.82 12.27 -1.52
N ALA A 72 4.95 12.56 -0.87
CA ALA A 72 5.44 11.76 0.26
C ALA A 72 4.47 11.83 1.45
N ASP A 73 3.94 13.01 1.76
CA ASP A 73 2.97 13.18 2.85
C ASP A 73 1.69 12.38 2.57
N ALA A 74 1.16 12.44 1.33
CA ALA A 74 0.00 11.65 0.92
C ALA A 74 0.24 10.13 1.00
N VAL A 75 1.43 9.67 0.63
CA VAL A 75 1.85 8.26 0.75
C VAL A 75 1.83 7.80 2.21
N LEU A 76 2.32 8.63 3.14
CA LEU A 76 2.35 8.32 4.58
C LEU A 76 0.93 8.28 5.18
N GLU A 77 0.09 9.25 4.84
CA GLU A 77 -1.32 9.26 5.27
C GLU A 77 -2.05 8.00 4.80
N GLN A 78 -1.81 7.61 3.55
CA GLN A 78 -2.39 6.41 2.98
C GLN A 78 -1.89 5.12 3.65
N ASP A 79 -0.60 5.03 3.97
CA ASP A 79 -0.03 3.87 4.65
C ASP A 79 -0.61 3.70 6.05
N ALA A 80 -0.91 4.80 6.76
CA ALA A 80 -1.63 4.75 8.03
C ALA A 80 -3.04 4.15 7.87
N LEU A 81 -3.75 4.49 6.79
CA LEU A 81 -5.07 3.90 6.50
C LEU A 81 -4.97 2.42 6.18
N PHE A 82 -3.99 2.00 5.38
CA PHE A 82 -3.77 0.59 5.07
C PHE A 82 -3.42 -0.21 6.32
N GLN A 83 -2.56 0.33 7.19
CA GLN A 83 -2.20 -0.31 8.44
C GLN A 83 -3.43 -0.52 9.35
N ALA A 84 -4.30 0.49 9.46
CA ALA A 84 -5.53 0.38 10.24
C ALA A 84 -6.43 -0.74 9.72
N ARG A 85 -6.59 -0.85 8.39
CA ARG A 85 -7.40 -1.91 7.76
C ARG A 85 -6.80 -3.30 7.93
N VAL A 86 -5.47 -3.44 7.82
CA VAL A 86 -4.79 -4.72 8.06
C VAL A 86 -4.99 -5.17 9.51
N GLU A 87 -4.90 -4.26 10.48
CA GLU A 87 -5.12 -4.60 11.89
C GLU A 87 -6.59 -5.00 12.15
N GLU A 88 -7.56 -4.35 11.51
CA GLU A 88 -8.96 -4.77 11.55
C GLU A 88 -9.15 -6.21 11.04
N GLN A 89 -8.58 -6.54 9.88
CA GLN A 89 -8.66 -7.89 9.30
C GLN A 89 -8.00 -8.95 10.19
N LYS A 90 -6.89 -8.60 10.84
CA LYS A 90 -6.23 -9.46 11.82
C LYS A 90 -7.11 -9.72 13.04
N GLN A 91 -7.82 -8.72 13.55
CA GLN A 91 -8.78 -8.91 14.66
C GLN A 91 -9.92 -9.85 14.27
N ILE A 92 -10.45 -9.71 13.05
CA ILE A 92 -11.47 -10.61 12.50
C ILE A 92 -10.94 -12.06 12.46
N ALA A 93 -9.73 -12.27 11.94
CA ALA A 93 -9.11 -13.60 11.87
C ALA A 93 -8.92 -14.23 13.26
N VAL A 94 -8.47 -13.46 14.25
CA VAL A 94 -8.33 -13.93 15.64
C VAL A 94 -9.68 -14.35 16.22
N GLN A 95 -10.74 -13.58 15.99
CA GLN A 95 -12.09 -13.90 16.47
C GLN A 95 -12.62 -15.19 15.82
N GLN A 96 -12.39 -15.39 14.53
CA GLN A 96 -12.73 -16.63 13.82
C GLN A 96 -11.96 -17.83 14.38
N GLN A 97 -10.65 -17.68 14.62
CA GLN A 97 -9.81 -18.73 15.18
C GLN A 97 -10.31 -19.17 16.57
N MET A 98 -10.67 -18.22 17.43
CA MET A 98 -11.26 -18.51 18.74
C MET A 98 -12.58 -19.27 18.62
N THR A 99 -13.42 -18.90 17.66
CA THR A 99 -14.71 -19.55 17.40
C THR A 99 -14.51 -21.00 16.95
N ILE A 100 -13.59 -21.25 16.01
CA ILE A 100 -13.23 -22.60 15.55
C ILE A 100 -12.68 -23.45 16.70
N ARG A 101 -11.82 -22.88 17.56
CA ARG A 101 -11.27 -23.59 18.71
C ARG A 101 -12.37 -24.04 19.68
N ARG A 102 -13.34 -23.16 19.97
CA ARG A 102 -14.49 -23.51 20.83
C ARG A 102 -15.37 -24.59 20.19
N ALA A 103 -15.65 -24.48 18.89
CA ALA A 103 -16.41 -25.50 18.17
C ALA A 103 -15.72 -26.88 18.22
N ARG A 104 -14.40 -26.92 18.04
CA ARG A 104 -13.61 -28.16 18.13
C ARG A 104 -13.69 -28.79 19.52
N LEU A 105 -13.61 -27.98 20.58
CA LEU A 105 -13.75 -28.47 21.96
C LEU A 105 -15.15 -29.05 22.22
N ALA A 106 -16.20 -28.40 21.71
CA ALA A 106 -17.58 -28.89 21.86
C ALA A 106 -17.79 -30.23 21.13
N VAL A 107 -17.30 -30.36 19.89
CA VAL A 107 -17.36 -31.62 19.12
C VAL A 107 -16.61 -32.75 19.83
N ASN A 108 -15.41 -32.47 20.35
CA ASN A 108 -14.65 -33.47 21.09
C ASN A 108 -15.34 -33.90 22.39
N ALA A 109 -15.99 -32.98 23.10
CA ALA A 109 -16.76 -33.30 24.30
C ALA A 109 -17.96 -34.20 23.98
N TYR A 110 -18.63 -33.98 22.84
CA TYR A 110 -19.75 -34.80 22.39
C TYR A 110 -19.30 -36.20 21.95
N ASN A 111 -18.19 -36.32 21.22
CA ASN A 111 -17.69 -37.62 20.73
C ASN A 111 -17.07 -38.51 21.82
N ASN A 112 -16.77 -37.96 23.00
CA ASN A 112 -16.21 -38.68 24.14
C ASN A 112 -17.26 -39.06 25.20
N GLN A 113 -18.56 -38.88 24.88
CA GLN A 113 -19.70 -39.41 25.65
C GLN A 113 -20.21 -40.70 24.99
#